data_AF-A0A173MJ33-F1
#
_entry.id   AF-A0A173MJ33-F1
#
_cell.length_a   1.000
_cell.length_b   1.000
_cell.length_c   1.000
_cell.angle_alpha   90.00
_cell.angle_beta   90.00
_cell.angle_gamma   90.00
#
_symmetry.space_group_name_H-M   'P 1'
#
loop_
_entity.id
_entity.type
_entity.pdbx_description
1 polymer ?
#
loop_
_entity_poly.entity_id
_entity_poly.type
_entity_poly.pdbx_seq_one_letter_code
_entity_poly.pdbx_strand_id
1 'polypeptide(L)'
;MHTVKPLLLCLAVLLFTSALKGQQVVDSLDKVYQARLDEGVNMVGTAHWYYNQMDSLLNVYYKKLRAGCDSVQKENLKDEQVVWLSKRDTYFKKTEQNRGKNGGGRDGEMIMMDEKASFVQERVVQLSHAQYSQYTPVNYKVEFTGNYSIKGTVFKNGEQQGKSGSLAVKKIGADKVMFHLSLGTGAPRYHTGTCYGTISVKDNKALYNIIEDDGYVICRIRFYFFRQGIKVVQETEECDFGTGVFANGYYFKTSDKTPTQEELTSEM
;
A
#
# COMPACT_ATOMS: atom_id res chain seq x y z
N MET A 1 52.19 13.74 -18.99
CA MET A 1 51.82 13.35 -17.61
C MET A 1 50.38 13.78 -17.38
N HIS A 2 49.42 12.84 -17.47
CA HIS A 2 48.00 13.13 -17.25
C HIS A 2 47.60 12.65 -15.86
N THR A 3 47.32 13.59 -14.96
CA THR A 3 46.74 13.34 -13.64
C THR A 3 45.23 13.17 -13.76
N VAL A 4 44.73 11.95 -13.55
CA VAL A 4 43.29 11.64 -13.49
C VAL A 4 42.77 11.98 -12.09
N LYS A 5 41.65 12.72 -12.03
CA LYS A 5 41.05 13.31 -10.82
C LYS A 5 40.49 12.24 -9.84
N PRO A 6 40.76 12.32 -8.52
CA PRO A 6 40.25 11.39 -7.49
C PRO A 6 38.87 11.80 -6.95
N LEU A 7 37.97 12.34 -7.80
CA LEU A 7 36.68 12.87 -7.33
C LEU A 7 35.54 11.83 -7.37
N LEU A 8 35.72 10.70 -8.05
CA LEU A 8 34.67 9.66 -8.16
C LEU A 8 34.65 8.65 -6.99
N LEU A 9 35.71 8.59 -6.16
CA LEU A 9 35.81 7.56 -5.11
C LEU A 9 35.05 7.92 -3.81
N CYS A 10 34.88 9.22 -3.51
CA CYS A 10 34.22 9.65 -2.27
C CYS A 10 32.69 9.50 -2.28
N LEU A 11 32.04 9.47 -3.45
CA LEU A 11 30.58 9.34 -3.55
C LEU A 11 30.12 7.89 -3.29
N ALA A 12 30.96 6.89 -3.59
CA ALA A 12 30.66 5.49 -3.34
C ALA A 12 30.73 5.13 -1.84
N VAL A 13 31.64 5.76 -1.08
CA VAL A 13 31.83 5.44 0.36
C VAL A 13 30.69 5.97 1.23
N LEU A 14 30.04 7.08 0.86
CA LEU A 14 28.93 7.65 1.63
C LEU A 14 27.65 6.80 1.56
N LEU A 15 27.42 6.09 0.45
CA LEU A 15 26.23 5.24 0.27
C LEU A 15 26.33 3.88 1.02
N PHE A 16 27.54 3.42 1.36
CA PHE A 16 27.73 2.15 2.10
C PHE A 16 27.58 2.27 3.63
N THR A 17 27.68 3.47 4.22
CA THR A 17 27.67 3.62 5.69
C THR A 17 26.29 3.55 6.33
N SER A 18 25.21 3.78 5.59
CA SER A 18 23.84 3.72 6.11
C SER A 18 23.31 2.28 6.18
N ALA A 19 23.64 1.44 5.19
CA ALA A 19 23.19 0.05 5.10
C ALA A 19 23.80 -0.85 6.18
N LEU A 20 25.05 -0.58 6.60
CA LEU A 20 25.70 -1.35 7.67
C LEU A 20 24.97 -1.23 9.01
N LYS A 21 24.30 -0.09 9.29
CA LYS A 21 23.74 0.21 10.62
C LYS A 21 22.48 -0.61 10.93
N GLY A 22 21.70 -0.97 9.91
CA GLY A 22 20.47 -1.74 10.07
C GLY A 22 20.71 -3.19 10.50
N GLN A 23 21.53 -3.89 9.71
CA GLN A 23 21.96 -5.25 9.99
C GLN A 23 22.66 -5.34 11.34
N GLN A 24 23.55 -4.39 11.65
CA GLN A 24 24.25 -4.36 12.94
C GLN A 24 23.32 -4.30 14.16
N VAL A 25 22.20 -3.55 14.08
CA VAL A 25 21.22 -3.47 15.18
C VAL A 25 20.49 -4.80 15.36
N VAL A 26 20.10 -5.44 14.25
CA VAL A 26 19.48 -6.78 14.26
C VAL A 26 20.46 -7.81 14.83
N ASP A 27 21.69 -7.87 14.32
CA ASP A 27 22.73 -8.78 14.80
C ASP A 27 23.02 -8.61 16.31
N SER A 28 22.96 -7.36 16.79
CA SER A 28 23.15 -7.06 18.22
C SER A 28 21.97 -7.58 19.05
N LEU A 29 20.75 -7.43 18.55
CA LEU A 29 19.56 -7.95 19.21
C LEU A 29 19.54 -9.48 19.20
N ASP A 30 19.97 -10.12 18.11
CA ASP A 30 20.07 -11.58 17.98
C ASP A 30 21.06 -12.17 19.00
N LYS A 31 22.20 -11.50 19.22
CA LYS A 31 23.15 -11.88 20.27
C LYS A 31 22.56 -11.78 21.68
N VAL A 32 21.80 -10.73 21.96
CA VAL A 32 21.10 -10.59 23.26
C VAL A 32 20.02 -11.66 23.40
N TYR A 33 19.32 -11.99 22.31
CA TYR A 33 18.33 -13.04 22.31
C TYR A 33 18.96 -14.41 22.61
N GLN A 34 20.03 -14.79 21.91
CA GLN A 34 20.73 -16.05 22.13
C GLN A 34 21.29 -16.14 23.55
N ALA A 35 21.93 -15.08 24.06
CA ALA A 35 22.44 -15.07 25.42
C ALA A 35 21.34 -15.32 26.47
N ARG A 36 20.13 -14.78 26.26
CA ARG A 36 18.97 -15.04 27.13
C ARG A 36 18.40 -16.45 26.98
N LEU A 37 18.49 -17.05 25.79
CA LEU A 37 18.12 -18.46 25.61
C LEU A 37 19.11 -19.39 26.32
N ASP A 38 20.40 -19.07 26.29
CA ASP A 38 21.46 -19.85 26.92
C ASP A 38 21.34 -19.90 28.46
N GLU A 39 20.65 -18.92 29.08
CA GLU A 39 20.29 -18.96 30.51
C GLU A 39 19.26 -20.06 30.84
N GLY A 40 18.49 -20.52 29.85
CA GLY A 40 17.47 -21.57 30.01
C GLY A 40 16.23 -21.15 30.83
N VAL A 41 16.14 -19.90 31.27
CA VAL A 41 15.03 -19.38 32.09
C VAL A 41 13.97 -18.74 31.21
N ASN A 42 12.71 -19.15 31.39
CA ASN A 42 11.54 -18.54 30.72
C ASN A 42 11.68 -18.40 29.19
N MET A 43 12.18 -19.44 28.50
CA MET A 43 12.48 -19.42 27.05
C MET A 43 11.32 -18.89 26.19
N VAL A 44 10.07 -19.31 26.49
CA VAL A 44 8.87 -18.80 25.80
C VAL A 44 8.73 -17.29 25.98
N GLY A 45 8.87 -16.78 27.20
CA GLY A 45 8.83 -15.34 27.46
C GLY A 45 9.97 -14.59 26.76
N THR A 46 11.15 -15.21 26.65
CA THR A 46 12.29 -14.66 25.90
C THR A 46 11.97 -14.54 24.40
N ALA A 47 11.35 -15.55 23.79
CA ALA A 47 10.94 -15.50 22.38
C ALA A 47 9.85 -14.43 22.12
N HIS A 48 8.85 -14.32 23.00
CA HIS A 48 7.86 -13.23 22.96
C HIS A 48 8.52 -11.86 23.07
N TRP A 49 9.46 -11.72 24.00
CA TRP A 49 10.22 -10.47 24.16
C TRP A 49 10.99 -10.12 22.88
N TYR A 50 11.68 -11.08 22.27
CA TYR A 50 12.45 -10.88 21.05
C TYR A 50 11.57 -10.45 19.88
N TYR A 51 10.44 -11.14 19.65
CA TYR A 51 9.44 -10.72 18.67
C TYR A 51 8.98 -9.27 18.90
N ASN A 52 8.67 -8.88 20.14
CA ASN A 52 8.25 -7.51 20.46
C ASN A 52 9.35 -6.47 20.21
N GLN A 53 10.62 -6.81 20.44
CA GLN A 53 11.74 -5.93 20.08
C GLN A 53 11.82 -5.76 18.56
N MET A 54 11.65 -6.84 17.79
CA MET A 54 11.68 -6.79 16.33
C MET A 54 10.54 -5.94 15.75
N ASP A 55 9.32 -6.09 16.26
CA ASP A 55 8.16 -5.26 15.86
C ASP A 55 8.33 -3.79 16.28
N SER A 56 9.00 -3.53 17.41
CA SER A 56 9.37 -2.17 17.81
C SER A 56 10.38 -1.55 16.83
N LEU A 57 11.41 -2.31 16.43
CA LEU A 57 12.41 -1.86 15.45
C LEU A 57 11.78 -1.55 14.09
N LEU A 58 10.79 -2.35 13.66
CA LEU A 58 10.03 -2.09 12.43
C LEU A 58 9.46 -0.67 12.43
N ASN A 59 8.79 -0.29 13.52
CA ASN A 59 8.20 1.03 13.66
C ASN A 59 9.24 2.16 13.72
N VAL A 60 10.40 1.91 14.35
CA VAL A 60 11.51 2.87 14.40
C VAL A 60 12.04 3.16 13.00
N TYR A 61 12.37 2.13 12.21
CA TYR A 61 12.90 2.31 10.86
C TYR A 61 11.85 2.88 9.91
N TYR A 62 10.59 2.46 10.02
CA TYR A 62 9.48 3.06 9.25
C TYR A 62 9.37 4.57 9.52
N LYS A 63 9.33 4.98 10.80
CA LYS A 63 9.22 6.41 11.17
C LYS A 63 10.43 7.21 10.70
N LYS A 64 11.64 6.64 10.85
CA LYS A 64 12.89 7.27 10.39
C LYS A 64 12.89 7.52 8.89
N LEU A 65 12.56 6.50 8.09
CA LEU A 65 12.45 6.61 6.63
C LEU A 65 11.37 7.63 6.25
N ARG A 66 10.20 7.53 6.88
CA ARG A 66 9.06 8.42 6.63
C ARG A 66 9.36 9.88 6.94
N ALA A 67 10.20 10.17 7.94
CA ALA A 67 10.59 11.54 8.28
C ALA A 67 11.34 12.24 7.13
N GLY A 68 12.11 11.49 6.34
CA GLY A 68 12.82 12.00 5.16
C GLY A 68 11.97 12.12 3.89
N CYS A 69 10.74 11.62 3.91
CA CYS A 69 9.87 11.62 2.73
C CYS A 69 9.05 12.93 2.59
N ASP A 70 8.83 13.38 1.36
CA ASP A 70 7.82 14.38 1.00
C ASP A 70 6.39 13.81 1.13
N SER A 71 5.36 14.62 0.84
CA SER A 71 3.97 14.20 0.96
C SER A 71 3.60 13.02 0.07
N VAL A 72 4.15 12.93 -1.15
CA VAL A 72 3.85 11.85 -2.10
C VAL A 72 4.60 10.58 -1.73
N GLN A 73 5.89 10.71 -1.40
CA GLN A 73 6.72 9.61 -0.90
C GLN A 73 6.14 9.01 0.39
N LYS A 74 5.58 9.85 1.28
CA LYS A 74 4.90 9.42 2.51
C LYS A 74 3.68 8.54 2.23
N GLU A 75 2.87 8.90 1.23
CA GLU A 75 1.72 8.10 0.83
C GLU A 75 2.15 6.80 0.15
N ASN A 76 3.16 6.83 -0.73
CA ASN A 76 3.71 5.63 -1.37
C ASN A 76 4.30 4.65 -0.35
N LEU A 77 5.08 5.13 0.63
CA LEU A 77 5.62 4.31 1.71
C LEU A 77 4.51 3.72 2.60
N LYS A 78 3.46 4.50 2.88
CA LYS A 78 2.30 4.03 3.63
C LYS A 78 1.55 2.93 2.87
N ASP A 79 1.32 3.10 1.57
CA ASP A 79 0.69 2.10 0.71
C ASP A 79 1.47 0.77 0.73
N GLU A 80 2.79 0.82 0.54
CA GLU A 80 3.64 -0.38 0.64
C GLU A 80 3.54 -1.04 2.02
N GLN A 81 3.56 -0.24 3.09
CA GLN A 81 3.51 -0.74 4.45
C GLN A 81 2.18 -1.43 4.76
N VAL A 82 1.05 -0.89 4.29
CA VAL A 82 -0.27 -1.53 4.45
C VAL A 82 -0.30 -2.88 3.73
N VAL A 83 0.24 -2.96 2.52
CA VAL A 83 0.35 -4.22 1.77
C VAL A 83 1.20 -5.24 2.53
N TRP A 84 2.34 -4.81 3.09
CA TRP A 84 3.20 -5.70 3.87
C TRP A 84 2.52 -6.17 5.16
N LEU A 85 1.81 -5.31 5.88
CA LEU A 85 1.07 -5.68 7.09
C LEU A 85 0.00 -6.73 6.79
N SER A 86 -0.73 -6.61 5.67
CA SER A 86 -1.70 -7.62 5.25
C SER A 86 -1.03 -9.00 4.99
N LYS A 87 0.17 -9.01 4.40
CA LYS A 87 0.97 -10.23 4.22
C LYS A 87 1.41 -10.82 5.56
N ARG A 88 1.90 -9.99 6.48
CA ARG A 88 2.28 -10.38 7.83
C ARG A 88 1.12 -11.04 8.56
N ASP A 89 -0.04 -10.41 8.58
CA ASP A 89 -1.20 -10.90 9.32
C ASP A 89 -1.70 -12.23 8.72
N THR A 90 -1.66 -12.37 7.39
CA THR A 90 -1.95 -13.64 6.71
C THR A 90 -0.94 -14.73 7.07
N TYR A 91 0.35 -14.40 7.09
CA TYR A 91 1.41 -15.33 7.48
C TYR A 91 1.25 -15.76 8.94
N PHE A 92 1.03 -14.82 9.87
CA PHE A 92 0.87 -15.09 11.30
C PHE A 92 -0.33 -15.99 11.58
N LYS A 93 -1.45 -15.75 10.89
CA LYS A 93 -2.63 -16.63 10.99
C LYS A 93 -2.31 -18.06 10.57
N LYS A 94 -1.56 -18.25 9.48
CA LYS A 94 -1.14 -19.59 9.01
C LYS A 94 -0.18 -20.26 9.99
N THR A 95 0.80 -19.52 10.50
CA THR A 95 1.76 -19.98 11.51
C THR A 95 1.05 -20.42 12.79
N GLU A 96 0.06 -19.65 13.26
CA GLU A 96 -0.79 -20.02 14.40
C GLU A 96 -1.62 -21.29 14.14
N GLN A 97 -2.22 -21.41 12.95
CA GLN A 97 -2.98 -22.60 12.55
C GLN A 97 -2.09 -23.86 12.45
N ASN A 98 -0.81 -23.70 12.12
CA ASN A 98 0.14 -24.79 12.02
C ASN A 98 0.80 -25.17 13.35
N ARG A 99 0.56 -24.41 14.44
CA ARG A 99 1.14 -24.70 15.77
C ARG A 99 0.92 -26.14 16.22
N GLY A 100 -0.26 -26.72 15.98
CA GLY A 100 -0.56 -28.10 16.35
C GLY A 100 0.25 -29.16 15.58
N LYS A 101 0.83 -28.80 14.44
CA LYS A 101 1.66 -29.69 13.60
C LYS A 101 3.15 -29.59 13.93
N ASN A 102 3.60 -28.46 14.45
CA ASN A 102 5.01 -28.15 14.72
C ASN A 102 5.42 -28.42 16.18
N GLY A 103 4.72 -29.33 16.86
CA GLY A 103 4.88 -29.58 18.29
C GLY A 103 3.92 -28.73 19.10
N GLY A 104 3.02 -29.34 19.87
CA GLY A 104 2.16 -28.62 20.81
C GLY A 104 2.96 -28.05 21.99
N GLY A 105 2.25 -27.40 22.91
CA GLY A 105 2.85 -26.95 24.18
C GLY A 105 3.75 -25.72 24.04
N ARG A 106 4.81 -25.68 24.86
CA ARG A 106 5.72 -24.53 25.01
C ARG A 106 6.71 -24.41 23.86
N ASP A 107 7.23 -25.55 23.37
CA ASP A 107 8.23 -25.56 22.30
C ASP A 107 7.64 -25.06 20.99
N GLY A 108 6.43 -25.49 20.63
CA GLY A 108 5.72 -24.97 19.46
C GLY A 108 5.39 -23.49 19.56
N GLU A 109 5.17 -22.96 20.77
CA GLU A 109 4.97 -21.53 20.97
C GLU A 109 6.25 -20.73 20.73
N MET A 110 7.39 -21.25 21.17
CA MET A 110 8.70 -20.66 20.90
C MET A 110 9.00 -20.64 19.40
N ILE A 111 8.85 -21.78 18.72
CA ILE A 111 9.03 -21.91 17.26
C ILE A 111 8.13 -20.90 16.52
N MET A 112 6.85 -20.82 16.90
CA MET A 112 5.91 -19.87 16.31
C MET A 112 6.35 -18.41 16.50
N MET A 113 6.88 -18.05 17.67
CA MET A 113 7.36 -16.70 17.93
C MET A 113 8.64 -16.38 17.16
N ASP A 114 9.56 -17.34 17.01
CA ASP A 114 10.78 -17.19 16.22
C ASP A 114 10.47 -17.01 14.72
N GLU A 115 9.52 -17.79 14.18
CA GLU A 115 9.03 -17.62 12.81
C GLU A 115 8.44 -16.23 12.59
N LYS A 116 7.61 -15.76 13.54
CA LYS A 116 7.04 -14.41 13.49
C LYS A 116 8.11 -13.33 13.56
N ALA A 117 9.09 -13.47 14.45
CA ALA A 117 10.20 -12.52 14.61
C ALA A 117 11.05 -12.46 13.33
N SER A 118 11.39 -13.61 12.75
CA SER A 118 12.15 -13.72 11.49
C SER A 118 11.43 -13.01 10.34
N PHE A 119 10.11 -13.19 10.21
CA PHE A 119 9.32 -12.50 9.19
C PHE A 119 9.38 -10.96 9.35
N VAL A 120 9.34 -10.46 10.59
CA VAL A 120 9.44 -9.01 10.87
C VAL A 120 10.87 -8.52 10.64
N GLN A 121 11.88 -9.31 11.01
CA GLN A 121 13.31 -9.01 10.83
C GLN A 121 13.66 -8.72 9.37
N GLU A 122 13.17 -9.52 8.43
CA GLU A 122 13.37 -9.28 6.99
C GLU A 122 12.91 -7.87 6.59
N ARG A 123 11.76 -7.44 7.11
CA ARG A 123 11.24 -6.09 6.84
C ARG A 123 12.02 -5.00 7.56
N VAL A 124 12.50 -5.24 8.78
CA VAL A 124 13.37 -4.32 9.51
C VAL A 124 14.64 -4.05 8.70
N VAL A 125 15.30 -5.10 8.22
CA VAL A 125 16.51 -4.99 7.38
C VAL A 125 16.17 -4.24 6.08
N GLN A 126 15.08 -4.62 5.40
CA GLN A 126 14.63 -3.93 4.19
C GLN A 126 14.43 -2.43 4.40
N LEU A 127 13.67 -2.03 5.43
CA LEU A 127 13.41 -0.61 5.74
C LEU A 127 14.67 0.14 6.16
N SER A 128 15.63 -0.55 6.80
CA SER A 128 16.89 0.06 7.21
C SER A 128 17.80 0.45 6.04
N HIS A 129 17.67 -0.25 4.90
CA HIS A 129 18.41 0.03 3.67
C HIS A 129 17.65 0.95 2.72
N ALA A 130 16.33 1.04 2.90
CA ALA A 130 15.46 1.82 2.03
C ALA A 130 15.82 3.32 2.06
N GLN A 131 15.65 3.97 0.92
CA GLN A 131 15.89 5.40 0.73
C GLN A 131 14.61 6.06 0.25
N TYR A 132 14.35 7.29 0.67
CA TYR A 132 13.16 8.05 0.25
C TYR A 132 13.06 8.18 -1.28
N SER A 133 14.19 8.17 -2.00
CA SER A 133 14.25 8.18 -3.47
C SER A 133 13.54 6.99 -4.12
N GLN A 134 13.46 5.84 -3.45
CA GLN A 134 12.73 4.66 -3.91
C GLN A 134 11.21 4.88 -3.92
N TYR A 135 10.73 5.78 -3.07
CA TYR A 135 9.31 6.12 -2.93
C TYR A 135 8.91 7.32 -3.78
N THR A 136 9.79 7.81 -4.66
CA THR A 136 9.42 8.82 -5.66
C THR A 136 8.43 8.22 -6.66
N PRO A 137 7.56 9.03 -7.28
CA PRO A 137 6.58 8.50 -8.23
C PRO A 137 7.19 7.83 -9.47
N VAL A 138 8.43 8.20 -9.82
CA VAL A 138 9.18 7.57 -10.92
C VAL A 138 9.58 6.13 -10.57
N ASN A 139 9.99 5.91 -9.31
CA ASN A 139 10.53 4.63 -8.85
C ASN A 139 9.45 3.72 -8.23
N TYR A 140 8.45 4.31 -7.57
CA TYR A 140 7.34 3.60 -6.95
C TYR A 140 6.20 3.42 -7.96
N LYS A 141 6.29 2.38 -8.81
CA LYS A 141 5.26 2.09 -9.80
C LYS A 141 4.13 1.26 -9.19
N VAL A 142 2.89 1.69 -9.41
CA VAL A 142 1.69 0.96 -8.99
C VAL A 142 1.05 0.31 -10.21
N GLU A 143 0.78 -0.99 -10.12
CA GLU A 143 -0.04 -1.69 -11.11
C GLU A 143 -1.52 -1.43 -10.81
N PHE A 144 -2.13 -0.56 -11.61
CA PHE A 144 -3.49 -0.07 -11.41
C PHE A 144 -4.57 -0.83 -12.21
N THR A 145 -4.21 -1.81 -13.03
CA THR A 145 -5.22 -2.67 -13.69
C THR A 145 -5.97 -3.48 -12.64
N GLY A 146 -7.30 -3.49 -12.73
CA GLY A 146 -8.16 -4.26 -11.85
C GLY A 146 -9.55 -3.65 -11.69
N ASN A 147 -10.31 -4.28 -10.80
CA ASN A 147 -11.62 -3.81 -10.34
C ASN A 147 -11.52 -3.29 -8.92
N TYR A 148 -12.27 -2.25 -8.63
CA TYR A 148 -12.27 -1.53 -7.38
C TYR A 148 -13.70 -1.25 -6.94
N SER A 149 -13.93 -1.13 -5.63
CA SER A 149 -15.25 -0.79 -5.09
C SER A 149 -15.15 0.13 -3.89
N ILE A 150 -16.15 0.98 -3.75
CA ILE A 150 -16.48 1.66 -2.49
C ILE A 150 -17.83 1.10 -2.02
N LYS A 151 -17.91 0.70 -0.75
CA LYS A 151 -19.12 0.11 -0.19
C LYS A 151 -19.73 1.07 0.85
N GLY A 152 -21.01 1.37 0.68
CA GLY A 152 -21.83 2.01 1.71
C GLY A 152 -22.08 1.06 2.88
N THR A 153 -22.67 1.58 3.95
CA THR A 153 -23.05 0.77 5.11
C THR A 153 -24.25 -0.09 4.75
N VAL A 154 -24.23 -1.37 5.08
CA VAL A 154 -25.38 -2.27 4.87
C VAL A 154 -26.14 -2.40 6.20
N PHE A 155 -27.42 -2.08 6.18
CA PHE A 155 -28.31 -2.24 7.32
C PHE A 155 -28.76 -3.70 7.52
N LYS A 156 -29.30 -4.01 8.70
CA LYS A 156 -29.81 -5.36 9.04
C LYS A 156 -30.95 -5.84 8.12
N ASN A 157 -31.69 -4.93 7.50
CA ASN A 157 -32.75 -5.23 6.52
C ASN A 157 -32.21 -5.48 5.09
N GLY A 158 -30.89 -5.41 4.89
CA GLY A 158 -30.25 -5.56 3.58
C GLY A 158 -30.18 -4.28 2.75
N GLU A 159 -30.76 -3.17 3.22
CA GLU A 159 -30.65 -1.88 2.52
C GLU A 159 -29.24 -1.30 2.66
N GLN A 160 -28.73 -0.76 1.56
CA GLN A 160 -27.45 -0.05 1.56
C GLN A 160 -27.69 1.45 1.78
N GLN A 161 -27.10 1.98 2.84
CA GLN A 161 -27.06 3.40 3.13
C GLN A 161 -25.71 3.99 2.78
N GLY A 162 -25.76 5.14 2.12
CA GLY A 162 -24.58 5.91 1.78
C GLY A 162 -23.92 5.40 0.51
N LYS A 163 -22.81 6.05 0.21
CA LYS A 163 -22.14 5.95 -1.08
C LYS A 163 -21.64 4.53 -1.37
N SER A 164 -22.07 3.97 -2.48
CA SER A 164 -21.50 2.78 -3.09
C SER A 164 -21.06 3.07 -4.53
N GLY A 165 -20.22 2.20 -5.08
CA GLY A 165 -19.76 2.35 -6.45
C GLY A 165 -18.70 1.34 -6.83
N SER A 166 -18.50 1.21 -8.14
CA SER A 166 -17.47 0.39 -8.76
C SER A 166 -16.56 1.27 -9.62
N LEU A 167 -15.30 0.86 -9.74
CA LEU A 167 -14.34 1.47 -10.64
C LEU A 167 -13.57 0.33 -11.32
N ALA A 168 -13.68 0.24 -12.64
CA ALA A 168 -12.86 -0.65 -13.45
C ALA A 168 -11.73 0.16 -14.09
N VAL A 169 -10.50 -0.36 -14.06
CA VAL A 169 -9.34 0.29 -14.67
C VAL A 169 -8.53 -0.74 -15.46
N LYS A 170 -8.20 -0.40 -16.71
CA LYS A 170 -7.37 -1.21 -17.59
C LYS A 170 -6.24 -0.38 -18.18
N LYS A 171 -5.01 -0.82 -17.99
CA LYS A 171 -3.85 -0.26 -18.70
C LYS A 171 -3.95 -0.54 -20.20
N ILE A 172 -3.85 0.51 -21.02
CA ILE A 172 -3.88 0.43 -22.49
C ILE A 172 -2.62 1.00 -23.15
N GLY A 173 -1.69 1.54 -22.36
CA GLY A 173 -0.39 2.03 -22.80
C GLY A 173 0.60 2.12 -21.64
N ALA A 174 1.79 2.67 -21.87
CA ALA A 174 2.80 2.83 -20.82
C ALA A 174 2.29 3.75 -19.68
N ASP A 175 1.61 4.82 -20.07
CA ASP A 175 1.10 5.90 -19.22
C ASP A 175 -0.38 6.19 -19.49
N LYS A 176 -1.12 5.25 -20.12
CA LYS A 176 -2.55 5.43 -20.44
C LYS A 176 -3.39 4.31 -19.87
N VAL A 177 -4.54 4.69 -19.30
CA VAL A 177 -5.56 3.76 -18.82
C VAL A 177 -6.92 4.11 -19.37
N MET A 178 -7.71 3.08 -19.62
CA MET A 178 -9.14 3.20 -19.76
C MET A 178 -9.79 2.92 -18.41
N PHE A 179 -10.84 3.66 -18.07
CA PHE A 179 -11.56 3.48 -16.82
C PHE A 179 -13.07 3.58 -17.04
N HIS A 180 -13.83 2.96 -16.14
CA HIS A 180 -15.26 3.14 -15.99
C HIS A 180 -15.59 3.23 -14.50
N LEU A 181 -16.19 4.35 -14.10
CA LEU A 181 -16.59 4.67 -12.72
C LEU A 181 -18.12 4.70 -12.68
N SER A 182 -18.71 3.93 -11.77
CA SER A 182 -20.15 3.91 -11.49
C SER A 182 -20.39 4.14 -10.01
N LEU A 183 -21.39 4.96 -9.69
CA LEU A 183 -21.68 5.47 -8.36
C LEU A 183 -23.16 5.39 -8.04
N GLY A 184 -23.47 5.19 -6.76
CA GLY A 184 -24.82 5.26 -6.22
C GLY A 184 -24.85 5.82 -4.79
N THR A 185 -25.87 6.60 -4.43
CA THR A 185 -26.02 7.13 -3.05
C THR A 185 -26.75 6.18 -2.10
N GLY A 186 -27.34 5.10 -2.61
CA GLY A 186 -28.21 4.21 -1.87
C GLY A 186 -29.52 4.89 -1.43
N ALA A 187 -30.23 4.26 -0.50
CA ALA A 187 -31.50 4.77 0.02
C ALA A 187 -31.35 6.15 0.70
N PRO A 188 -32.36 7.03 0.64
CA PRO A 188 -33.65 6.87 -0.03
C PRO A 188 -33.68 7.42 -1.46
N ARG A 189 -32.62 8.12 -1.90
CA ARG A 189 -32.63 8.86 -3.17
C ARG A 189 -32.24 8.01 -4.37
N TYR A 190 -31.42 6.97 -4.16
CA TYR A 190 -30.95 6.05 -5.19
C TYR A 190 -30.40 6.74 -6.45
N HIS A 191 -29.82 7.93 -6.29
CA HIS A 191 -29.20 8.62 -7.42
C HIS A 191 -27.96 7.85 -7.84
N THR A 192 -27.82 7.66 -9.14
CA THR A 192 -26.69 6.98 -9.77
C THR A 192 -26.03 7.88 -10.80
N GLY A 193 -24.75 7.64 -11.01
CA GLY A 193 -23.96 8.36 -12.00
C GLY A 193 -22.82 7.50 -12.51
N THR A 194 -22.50 7.65 -13.80
CA THR A 194 -21.39 6.95 -14.44
C THR A 194 -20.51 7.93 -15.18
N CYS A 195 -19.21 7.62 -15.25
CA CYS A 195 -18.32 8.26 -16.23
C CYS A 195 -17.25 7.24 -16.63
N TYR A 196 -16.84 7.29 -17.89
CA TYR A 196 -15.79 6.44 -18.42
C TYR A 196 -14.92 7.24 -19.39
N GLY A 197 -13.76 6.70 -19.70
CA GLY A 197 -12.88 7.32 -20.69
C GLY A 197 -11.46 6.82 -20.61
N THR A 198 -10.57 7.55 -21.29
CA THR A 198 -9.13 7.31 -21.27
C THR A 198 -8.44 8.46 -20.57
N ILE A 199 -7.53 8.17 -19.66
CA ILE A 199 -6.72 9.16 -18.94
C ILE A 199 -5.24 8.79 -18.98
N SER A 200 -4.40 9.82 -18.96
CA SER A 200 -2.96 9.65 -18.84
C SER A 200 -2.57 9.61 -17.36
N VAL A 201 -1.75 8.64 -16.98
CA VAL A 201 -1.23 8.43 -15.64
C VAL A 201 0.22 8.90 -15.58
N LYS A 202 0.47 9.91 -14.77
CA LYS A 202 1.81 10.40 -14.45
C LYS A 202 1.97 10.43 -12.94
N ASP A 203 3.08 9.89 -12.44
CA ASP A 203 3.40 9.94 -11.02
C ASP A 203 2.31 9.31 -10.12
N ASN A 204 1.73 8.19 -10.57
CA ASN A 204 0.57 7.51 -9.97
C ASN A 204 -0.65 8.43 -9.77
N LYS A 205 -0.78 9.44 -10.62
CA LYS A 205 -1.91 10.37 -10.65
C LYS A 205 -2.47 10.46 -12.05
N ALA A 206 -3.77 10.65 -12.17
CA ALA A 206 -4.40 10.99 -13.43
C ALA A 206 -5.45 12.09 -13.22
N LEU A 207 -5.64 12.89 -14.26
CA LEU A 207 -6.64 13.94 -14.29
C LEU A 207 -7.62 13.64 -15.43
N TYR A 208 -8.89 13.52 -15.10
CA TYR A 208 -9.99 13.47 -16.03
C TYR A 208 -10.68 14.83 -16.03
N ASN A 209 -10.87 15.41 -17.21
CA ASN A 209 -11.64 16.63 -17.38
C ASN A 209 -12.72 16.39 -18.44
N ILE A 210 -13.91 16.90 -18.20
CA ILE A 210 -14.91 17.14 -19.23
C ILE A 210 -14.90 18.65 -19.49
N ILE A 211 -14.76 19.03 -20.75
CA ILE A 211 -14.59 20.41 -21.20
C ILE A 211 -15.67 20.69 -22.24
N GLU A 212 -16.38 21.81 -22.10
CA GLU A 212 -17.35 22.29 -23.08
C GLU A 212 -16.67 22.91 -24.32
N ASP A 213 -17.45 23.18 -25.37
CA ASP A 213 -16.97 23.72 -26.64
C ASP A 213 -16.25 25.09 -26.48
N ASP A 214 -16.58 25.85 -25.44
CA ASP A 214 -15.98 27.14 -25.12
C ASP A 214 -14.69 27.03 -24.27
N GLY A 215 -14.29 25.82 -23.88
CA GLY A 215 -13.13 25.55 -23.04
C GLY A 215 -13.41 25.53 -21.53
N TYR A 216 -14.66 25.72 -21.10
CA TYR A 216 -15.04 25.64 -19.69
C TYR A 216 -14.97 24.20 -19.17
N VAL A 217 -14.34 23.99 -18.01
CA VAL A 217 -14.19 22.66 -17.39
C VAL A 217 -15.37 22.40 -16.47
N ILE A 218 -16.37 21.66 -16.96
CA ILE A 218 -17.55 21.30 -16.16
C ILE A 218 -17.21 20.25 -15.09
N CYS A 219 -16.49 19.19 -15.48
CA CYS A 219 -16.11 18.12 -14.57
C CYS A 219 -14.61 18.00 -14.45
N ARG A 220 -14.10 17.93 -13.21
CA ARG A 220 -12.69 17.59 -12.93
C ARG A 220 -12.60 16.52 -11.87
N ILE A 221 -12.00 15.38 -12.24
CA ILE A 221 -11.78 14.24 -11.33
C ILE A 221 -10.30 13.88 -11.33
N ARG A 222 -9.72 13.83 -10.14
CA ARG A 222 -8.34 13.39 -9.93
C ARG A 222 -8.31 12.00 -9.32
N PHE A 223 -7.54 11.11 -9.95
CA PHE A 223 -7.27 9.76 -9.49
C PHE A 223 -5.89 9.70 -8.87
N TYR A 224 -5.77 9.10 -7.70
CA TYR A 224 -4.50 8.77 -7.05
C TYR A 224 -4.44 7.25 -6.91
N PHE A 225 -3.49 6.62 -7.59
CA PHE A 225 -3.35 5.17 -7.65
C PHE A 225 -2.45 4.67 -6.51
N PHE A 226 -2.95 3.68 -5.78
CA PHE A 226 -2.26 2.97 -4.70
C PHE A 226 -2.37 1.46 -4.95
N ARG A 227 -1.51 0.63 -4.36
CA ARG A 227 -1.56 -0.83 -4.55
C ARG A 227 -2.89 -1.43 -4.08
N GLN A 228 -3.45 -0.88 -3.00
CA GLN A 228 -4.70 -1.39 -2.39
C GLN A 228 -5.96 -0.71 -2.93
N GLY A 229 -5.85 0.29 -3.79
CA GLY A 229 -7.01 1.03 -4.23
C GLY A 229 -6.72 2.34 -4.95
N ILE A 230 -7.78 3.07 -5.25
CA ILE A 230 -7.70 4.34 -5.94
C ILE A 230 -8.45 5.37 -5.11
N LYS A 231 -7.77 6.45 -4.72
CA LYS A 231 -8.45 7.62 -4.17
C LYS A 231 -8.93 8.49 -5.32
N VAL A 232 -10.22 8.76 -5.36
CA VAL A 232 -10.85 9.64 -6.34
C VAL A 232 -11.24 10.92 -5.63
N VAL A 233 -10.93 12.06 -6.24
CA VAL A 233 -11.27 13.39 -5.75
C VAL A 233 -11.96 14.15 -6.89
N GLN A 234 -13.24 14.48 -6.70
CA GLN A 234 -13.95 15.41 -7.57
C GLN A 234 -13.57 16.83 -7.12
N GLU A 235 -13.13 17.66 -8.07
CA GLU A 235 -12.66 19.04 -7.82
C GLU A 235 -13.68 20.09 -8.30
N THR A 236 -14.71 19.69 -9.03
CA THR A 236 -15.85 20.53 -9.45
C THR A 236 -17.15 19.98 -8.87
N GLU A 237 -18.23 20.75 -8.89
CA GLU A 237 -19.53 20.32 -8.34
C GLU A 237 -20.31 19.43 -9.31
N GLU A 238 -20.16 19.67 -10.62
CA GLU A 238 -20.97 19.02 -11.66
C GLU A 238 -20.12 18.04 -12.48
N CYS A 239 -20.46 16.77 -12.41
CA CYS A 239 -19.85 15.71 -13.22
C CYS A 239 -20.91 14.82 -13.85
N ASP A 240 -22.12 15.37 -14.03
CA ASP A 240 -23.32 14.68 -14.56
C ASP A 240 -23.67 13.36 -13.86
N PHE A 241 -23.19 13.15 -12.63
CA PHE A 241 -23.54 11.99 -11.82
C PHE A 241 -24.95 12.07 -11.21
N GLY A 242 -25.71 13.14 -11.50
CA GLY A 242 -26.98 13.44 -10.85
C GLY A 242 -26.82 14.18 -9.52
N THR A 243 -27.94 14.72 -9.03
CA THR A 243 -27.95 15.62 -7.86
C THR A 243 -27.41 14.94 -6.60
N GLY A 244 -26.31 15.44 -6.04
CA GLY A 244 -25.75 14.94 -4.78
C GLY A 244 -24.97 13.62 -4.90
N VAL A 245 -24.60 13.22 -6.11
CA VAL A 245 -23.67 12.11 -6.34
C VAL A 245 -22.28 12.67 -6.57
N PHE A 246 -21.34 12.37 -5.67
CA PHE A 246 -19.96 12.84 -5.75
C PHE A 246 -19.00 11.67 -5.89
N ALA A 247 -17.99 11.78 -6.76
CA ALA A 247 -17.00 10.73 -6.99
C ALA A 247 -15.99 10.55 -5.84
N ASN A 248 -15.91 11.47 -4.88
CA ASN A 248 -14.93 11.49 -3.79
C ASN A 248 -14.94 10.24 -2.92
N GLY A 249 -13.81 9.54 -2.81
CA GLY A 249 -13.71 8.36 -1.97
C GLY A 249 -12.45 7.54 -2.21
N TYR A 250 -12.28 6.48 -1.42
CA TYR A 250 -11.24 5.49 -1.62
C TYR A 250 -11.88 4.19 -2.09
N TYR A 251 -11.55 3.76 -3.31
CA TYR A 251 -12.08 2.55 -3.94
C TYR A 251 -11.06 1.44 -3.72
N PHE A 252 -11.42 0.47 -2.90
CA PHE A 252 -10.56 -0.66 -2.56
C PHE A 252 -10.49 -1.64 -3.73
N LYS A 253 -9.29 -2.13 -4.03
CA LYS A 253 -9.10 -3.16 -5.06
C LYS A 253 -9.82 -4.43 -4.64
N THR A 254 -10.70 -4.93 -5.50
CA THR A 254 -11.46 -6.17 -5.30
C THR A 254 -10.95 -7.31 -6.18
N SER A 255 -10.26 -6.99 -7.28
CA SER A 255 -9.70 -7.98 -8.20
C SER A 255 -8.53 -7.41 -8.98
N ASP A 256 -7.49 -8.23 -9.20
CA ASP A 256 -6.40 -7.98 -10.15
C ASP A 256 -6.76 -8.40 -11.59
N LYS A 257 -7.95 -9.00 -11.80
CA LYS A 257 -8.40 -9.41 -13.13
C LYS A 257 -8.50 -8.19 -14.03
N THR A 258 -7.91 -8.28 -15.22
CA THR A 258 -8.05 -7.27 -16.27
C THR A 258 -9.53 -7.13 -16.66
N PRO A 259 -10.13 -5.94 -16.53
CA PRO A 259 -11.51 -5.71 -16.96
C PRO A 259 -11.68 -5.95 -18.46
N THR A 260 -12.82 -6.51 -18.86
CA THR A 260 -13.22 -6.72 -20.25
C THR A 260 -13.53 -5.39 -20.92
N GLN A 261 -13.65 -5.39 -22.26
CA GLN A 261 -14.05 -4.19 -22.98
C GLN A 261 -15.47 -3.75 -22.56
N GLU A 262 -16.38 -4.71 -22.42
CA GLU A 262 -17.75 -4.47 -21.96
C GLU A 262 -17.79 -3.80 -20.59
N GLU A 263 -17.03 -4.30 -19.61
CA GLU A 263 -16.94 -3.69 -18.25
C GLU A 263 -16.43 -2.23 -18.28
N LEU A 264 -15.73 -1.82 -19.34
CA LEU A 264 -15.13 -0.49 -19.50
C LEU A 264 -15.94 0.46 -20.38
N THR A 265 -16.95 -0.04 -21.12
CA THR A 265 -17.73 0.77 -22.07
C THR A 265 -19.24 0.61 -21.93
N SER A 266 -19.73 -0.37 -21.17
CA SER A 266 -21.16 -0.51 -20.95
C SER A 266 -21.63 0.58 -19.99
N GLU A 267 -22.67 1.32 -20.37
CA GLU A 267 -23.61 1.87 -19.41
C GLU A 267 -24.23 0.66 -18.70
N MET A 268 -23.70 0.30 -17.53
CA MET A 268 -24.27 -0.77 -16.69
C MET A 268 -25.63 -0.34 -16.15
#